data_AF-A0A937A1U0-F1
#
_entry.id   AF-A0A937A1U0-F1
#
_cell.length_a   1.000
_cell.length_b   1.000
_cell.length_c   1.000
_cell.angle_alpha   90.00
_cell.angle_beta   90.00
_cell.angle_gamma   90.00
#
_symmetry.space_group_name_H-M   'P 1'
#
loop_
_entity.id
_entity.type
_entity.pdbx_description
1 polymer ?
#
loop_
_entity_poly.entity_id
_entity_poly.type
_entity_poly.pdbx_seq_one_letter_code
_entity_poly.pdbx_strand_id
1 'polypeptide(L)'
;MAHLVIFIISIFGLTYFYEYIEDESLEMFYSLFHFIIVLILYLMSGYLLTNGIDKFQIKNYCAIAFIGILIWFLAFINSPTDLDWKKGNGGILWLLYRIYISGIETPFNFSDNLSIWSKNSNINLAVLLILSIIPSSLQALGGFLKVWK
;
A
#
# COMPACT_ATOMS: atom_id res chain seq x y z
N MET A 1 -3.44 9.36 10.71
CA MET A 1 -3.32 8.44 11.88
C MET A 1 -3.54 6.98 11.48
N ALA A 2 -4.73 6.58 10.99
CA ALA A 2 -5.01 5.18 10.64
C ALA A 2 -3.98 4.55 9.67
N HIS A 3 -3.61 5.25 8.60
CA HIS A 3 -2.61 4.78 7.63
C HIS A 3 -1.24 4.47 8.26
N LEU A 4 -0.80 5.30 9.22
CA LEU A 4 0.47 5.12 9.94
C LEU A 4 0.41 3.94 10.92
N VAL A 5 -0.73 3.75 11.60
CA VAL A 5 -0.93 2.60 12.49
C VAL A 5 -0.96 1.29 11.70
N ILE A 6 -1.68 1.27 10.58
CA ILE A 6 -1.74 0.11 9.68
C ILE A 6 -0.35 -0.20 9.15
N PHE A 7 0.42 0.81 8.73
CA PHE A 7 1.82 0.66 8.34
C PHE A 7 2.68 0.00 9.44
N ILE A 8 2.60 0.47 10.69
CA ILE A 8 3.36 -0.11 11.82
C ILE A 8 2.99 -1.58 12.02
N ILE A 9 1.69 -1.89 12.10
CA ILE A 9 1.21 -3.27 12.23
C ILE A 9 1.70 -4.12 11.06
N SER A 10 1.72 -3.54 9.86
CA SER A 10 2.11 -4.25 8.65
C SER A 10 3.58 -4.68 8.73
N ILE A 11 4.47 -3.75 9.09
CA ILE A 11 5.91 -4.01 9.23
C ILE A 11 6.16 -5.05 10.32
N PHE A 12 5.58 -4.90 11.51
CA PHE A 12 5.81 -5.85 12.61
C PHE A 12 5.32 -7.26 12.26
N GLY A 13 4.15 -7.37 11.65
CA GLY A 13 3.62 -8.66 11.21
C GLY A 13 4.56 -9.33 10.22
N LEU A 14 5.01 -8.59 9.19
CA LEU A 14 5.90 -9.13 8.18
C LEU A 14 7.27 -9.50 8.72
N THR A 15 7.91 -8.65 9.51
CA THR A 15 9.23 -8.97 10.09
C THR A 15 9.16 -10.25 10.92
N TYR A 16 8.10 -10.42 11.72
CA TYR A 16 7.91 -11.63 12.51
C TYR A 16 7.65 -12.86 11.64
N PHE A 17 6.82 -12.76 10.60
CA PHE A 17 6.54 -13.91 9.73
C PHE A 17 7.75 -14.31 8.87
N TYR A 18 8.49 -13.34 8.33
CA TYR A 18 9.63 -13.60 7.46
C TYR A 18 10.84 -14.21 8.16
N GLU A 19 11.00 -13.98 9.46
CA GLU A 19 12.12 -14.54 10.22
C GLU A 19 12.04 -16.08 10.34
N TYR A 20 10.87 -16.69 10.11
CA TYR A 20 10.62 -18.11 10.40
C TYR A 20 10.16 -18.96 9.20
N ILE A 21 10.14 -18.41 7.98
CA ILE A 21 9.63 -19.13 6.80
C ILE A 21 10.77 -19.41 5.82
N GLU A 22 11.08 -20.70 5.62
CA GLU A 22 12.06 -21.18 4.64
C GLU A 22 11.38 -21.80 3.38
N ASP A 23 10.05 -21.90 3.36
CA ASP A 23 9.26 -22.52 2.27
C ASP A 23 8.51 -21.46 1.44
N GLU A 24 8.78 -21.42 0.13
CA GLU A 24 8.19 -20.45 -0.82
C GLU A 24 6.65 -20.48 -0.86
N SER A 25 6.03 -21.65 -0.66
CA SER A 25 4.58 -21.80 -0.71
C SER A 25 3.90 -21.22 0.53
N LEU A 26 4.52 -21.42 1.70
CA LEU A 26 4.11 -20.81 2.95
C LEU A 26 4.31 -19.30 2.89
N GLU A 27 5.44 -18.85 2.35
CA GLU A 27 5.77 -17.45 2.18
C GLU A 27 4.68 -16.71 1.36
N MET A 28 4.28 -17.28 0.22
CA MET A 28 3.21 -16.73 -0.61
C MET A 28 1.87 -16.69 0.13
N PHE A 29 1.53 -17.75 0.88
CA PHE A 29 0.29 -17.80 1.66
C PHE A 29 0.26 -16.72 2.76
N TYR A 30 1.33 -16.57 3.53
CA TYR A 30 1.41 -15.55 4.58
C TYR A 30 1.41 -14.14 4.02
N SER A 31 2.09 -13.91 2.90
CA SER A 31 2.03 -12.64 2.16
C SER A 31 0.61 -12.29 1.73
N LEU A 32 -0.13 -13.23 1.14
CA LEU A 32 -1.52 -13.03 0.76
C LEU A 32 -2.43 -12.78 1.98
N PHE A 33 -2.24 -13.54 3.04
CA PHE A 33 -2.98 -13.37 4.29
C PHE A 33 -2.75 -11.98 4.90
N HIS A 34 -1.49 -11.53 4.93
CA HIS A 34 -1.11 -10.20 5.36
C HIS A 34 -1.81 -9.12 4.55
N PHE A 35 -1.75 -9.21 3.23
CA PHE A 35 -2.41 -8.28 2.32
C PHE A 35 -3.90 -8.14 2.65
N ILE A 36 -4.60 -9.27 2.79
CA ILE A 36 -6.03 -9.29 3.12
C ILE A 36 -6.31 -8.59 4.45
N ILE A 37 -5.51 -8.86 5.50
CA ILE A 37 -5.63 -8.18 6.79
C ILE A 37 -5.46 -6.67 6.61
N VAL A 38 -4.44 -6.22 5.89
CA VAL A 38 -4.19 -4.79 5.67
C VAL A 38 -5.36 -4.14 4.92
N LEU A 39 -5.93 -4.80 3.91
CA LEU A 39 -7.11 -4.30 3.22
C LEU A 39 -8.32 -4.16 4.16
N ILE A 40 -8.56 -5.17 5.00
CA ILE A 40 -9.62 -5.14 6.01
C ILE A 40 -9.40 -4.00 7.01
N LEU A 41 -8.17 -3.77 7.45
CA LEU A 41 -7.86 -2.67 8.37
C LEU A 41 -8.13 -1.31 7.72
N TYR A 42 -7.81 -1.12 6.44
CA TYR A 42 -8.17 0.12 5.73
C TYR A 42 -9.68 0.30 5.66
N LEU A 43 -10.43 -0.75 5.29
CA LEU A 43 -11.89 -0.71 5.27
C LEU A 43 -12.48 -0.38 6.65
N MET A 44 -12.04 -1.09 7.68
CA MET A 44 -12.48 -0.86 9.06
C MET A 44 -12.12 0.54 9.55
N SER A 45 -10.97 1.08 9.17
CA SER A 45 -10.59 2.43 9.58
C SER A 45 -11.55 3.49 9.01
N GLY A 46 -11.98 3.35 7.75
CA GLY A 46 -12.99 4.24 7.18
C GLY A 46 -14.35 4.10 7.84
N TYR A 47 -14.76 2.86 8.10
CA TYR A 47 -16.01 2.57 8.82
C TYR A 47 -15.99 3.20 10.22
N LEU A 48 -14.91 3.04 10.99
CA LEU A 48 -14.85 3.58 12.35
C LEU A 48 -14.81 5.11 12.38
N LEU A 49 -14.10 5.75 11.44
CA LEU A 49 -13.95 7.22 11.38
C LEU A 49 -15.24 7.96 10.97
N THR A 50 -16.13 7.32 10.23
CA THR A 50 -17.36 7.97 9.73
C THR A 50 -18.43 8.01 10.81
N ASN A 51 -19.15 9.11 11.03
CA ASN A 51 -20.37 9.04 11.85
C ASN A 51 -21.54 8.57 10.99
N GLY A 52 -22.38 7.66 11.49
CA GLY A 52 -23.52 7.12 10.72
C GLY A 52 -24.59 8.15 10.36
N ILE A 53 -24.56 9.33 10.99
CA ILE A 53 -25.50 10.43 10.76
C ILE A 53 -24.99 11.40 9.67
N ASP A 54 -23.70 11.34 9.34
CA ASP A 54 -23.08 12.25 8.38
C ASP A 54 -23.40 11.84 6.93
N LYS A 55 -23.62 12.83 6.06
CA LYS A 55 -23.64 12.59 4.61
C LYS A 55 -22.27 12.09 4.17
N PHE A 56 -22.23 10.99 3.42
CA PHE A 56 -20.99 10.46 2.87
C PHE A 56 -20.29 11.52 2.00
N GLN A 57 -19.06 11.89 2.37
CA GLN A 57 -18.25 12.88 1.64
C GLN A 57 -16.93 12.25 1.21
N ILE A 58 -16.85 11.86 -0.06
CA ILE A 58 -15.68 11.17 -0.62
C ILE A 58 -14.37 11.97 -0.48
N LYS A 59 -14.47 13.31 -0.53
CA LYS A 59 -13.35 14.24 -0.35
C LYS A 59 -12.58 14.03 0.97
N ASN A 60 -13.24 13.53 2.01
CA ASN A 60 -12.62 13.29 3.32
C ASN A 60 -11.65 12.10 3.29
N TYR A 61 -11.76 11.23 2.27
CA TYR A 61 -10.93 10.04 2.11
C TYR A 61 -9.84 10.25 1.05
N CYS A 62 -10.09 11.09 0.04
CA CYS A 62 -9.19 11.32 -1.08
C CYS A 62 -7.83 11.94 -0.71
N ALA A 63 -7.69 12.57 0.47
CA ALA A 63 -6.44 13.22 0.88
C ALA A 63 -5.25 12.24 0.90
N ILE A 64 -5.48 11.00 1.34
CA ILE A 64 -4.42 9.97 1.42
C ILE A 64 -3.99 9.56 0.01
N ALA A 65 -4.93 9.27 -0.89
CA ALA A 65 -4.61 8.97 -2.29
C ALA A 65 -3.86 10.12 -2.97
N PHE A 66 -4.25 11.36 -2.72
CA PHE A 66 -3.58 12.52 -3.29
C PHE A 66 -2.13 12.64 -2.85
N ILE A 67 -1.84 12.42 -1.55
CA ILE A 67 -0.48 12.40 -1.02
C ILE A 67 0.35 11.28 -1.68
N GLY A 68 -0.20 10.07 -1.78
CA GLY A 68 0.47 8.94 -2.44
C GLY A 68 0.80 9.21 -3.90
N ILE A 69 -0.18 9.71 -4.66
CA ILE A 69 0.00 10.09 -6.08
C ILE A 69 1.06 11.19 -6.23
N LEU A 70 1.07 12.18 -5.33
CA LEU A 70 2.05 13.27 -5.38
C LEU A 70 3.48 12.77 -5.13
N ILE A 71 3.68 11.91 -4.13
CA ILE A 71 4.97 11.27 -3.86
C ILE A 71 5.39 10.41 -5.06
N TRP A 72 4.47 9.63 -5.63
CA TRP A 72 4.70 8.81 -6.82
C TRP A 72 5.14 9.65 -8.01
N PHE A 73 4.45 10.76 -8.27
CA PHE A 73 4.74 11.64 -9.40
C PHE A 73 6.10 12.33 -9.27
N LEU A 74 6.45 12.77 -8.06
CA LEU A 74 7.78 13.31 -7.76
C LEU A 74 8.87 12.25 -7.97
N ALA A 75 8.64 11.01 -7.52
CA ALA A 75 9.58 9.90 -7.74
C ALA A 75 9.73 9.58 -9.22
N PHE A 76 8.63 9.52 -9.97
CA PHE A 76 8.60 9.25 -11.40
C PHE A 76 9.34 10.33 -12.21
N ILE A 77 9.15 11.62 -11.91
CA ILE A 77 9.88 12.69 -12.61
C ILE A 77 11.39 12.61 -12.38
N ASN A 78 11.81 12.27 -11.15
CA ASN A 78 13.23 12.23 -10.79
C ASN A 78 13.93 10.95 -11.25
N SER A 79 13.21 9.84 -11.32
CA SER A 79 13.76 8.53 -11.71
C SER A 79 12.69 7.66 -12.38
N PRO A 80 12.34 7.94 -13.65
CA PRO A 80 11.25 7.26 -14.34
C PRO A 80 11.56 5.81 -14.69
N THR A 81 12.84 5.44 -14.84
CA THR A 81 13.26 4.11 -15.29
C THR A 81 13.96 3.29 -14.22
N ASP A 82 14.44 3.93 -13.15
CA ASP A 82 15.14 3.27 -12.05
C ASP A 82 14.31 3.34 -10.76
N LEU A 83 13.69 2.21 -10.43
CA LEU A 83 12.87 2.02 -9.22
C LEU A 83 13.71 1.55 -8.02
N ASP A 84 15.02 1.40 -8.20
CA ASP A 84 15.95 1.00 -7.16
C ASP A 84 16.21 2.19 -6.23
N TRP A 85 15.65 2.12 -5.03
CA TRP A 85 15.83 3.14 -4.02
C TRP A 85 17.28 3.24 -3.52
N LYS A 86 18.12 2.23 -3.79
CA LYS A 86 19.54 2.19 -3.41
C LYS A 86 20.46 2.88 -4.42
N LYS A 87 19.97 3.34 -5.57
CA LYS A 87 20.79 3.94 -6.63
C LYS A 87 20.31 5.35 -7.03
N GLY A 88 21.27 6.27 -7.20
CA GLY A 88 21.06 7.58 -7.82
C GLY A 88 20.37 8.66 -6.97
N ASN A 89 20.22 9.86 -7.58
CA ASN A 89 19.70 11.08 -6.95
C ASN A 89 18.18 11.03 -6.66
N GLY A 90 17.43 10.15 -7.34
CA GLY A 90 15.98 9.98 -7.18
C GLY A 90 15.56 8.83 -6.25
N GLY A 91 16.51 8.02 -5.77
CA GLY A 91 16.23 6.82 -4.98
C GLY A 91 15.49 7.08 -3.67
N ILE A 92 15.72 8.24 -3.05
CA ILE A 92 15.06 8.60 -1.79
C ILE A 92 13.55 8.85 -1.95
N LEU A 93 13.10 9.37 -3.10
CA LEU A 93 11.68 9.56 -3.38
C LEU A 93 10.98 8.22 -3.61
N TRP A 94 11.66 7.29 -4.30
CA TRP A 94 11.19 5.91 -4.41
C TRP A 94 11.16 5.20 -3.04
N LEU A 95 12.12 5.45 -2.15
CA LEU A 95 12.08 4.93 -0.79
C LEU A 95 10.87 5.46 -0.02
N LEU A 96 10.65 6.78 -0.03
CA LEU A 96 9.49 7.41 0.62
C LEU A 96 8.18 6.86 0.06
N TYR A 97 8.13 6.67 -1.25
CA TYR A 97 6.99 6.06 -1.92
C TYR A 97 6.72 4.65 -1.43
N ARG A 98 7.75 3.79 -1.42
CA ARG A 98 7.66 2.40 -0.96
C ARG A 98 7.29 2.29 0.51
N ILE A 99 7.80 3.19 1.36
CA ILE A 99 7.37 3.29 2.76
C ILE A 99 5.86 3.59 2.83
N TYR A 100 5.35 4.50 2.01
CA TYR A 100 3.93 4.83 1.99
C TYR A 100 3.05 3.64 1.57
N ILE A 101 3.46 2.87 0.56
CA ILE A 101 2.70 1.69 0.11
C ILE A 101 3.09 0.38 0.83
N SER A 102 4.01 0.40 1.79
CA SER A 102 4.67 -0.83 2.26
C SER A 102 3.71 -1.87 2.83
N GLY A 103 2.62 -1.46 3.49
CA GLY A 103 1.61 -2.39 3.99
C GLY A 103 0.88 -3.19 2.91
N ILE A 104 0.97 -2.75 1.65
CA ILE A 104 0.18 -3.25 0.53
C ILE A 104 1.09 -3.75 -0.61
N GLU A 105 2.29 -3.18 -0.74
CA GLU A 105 3.32 -3.55 -1.70
C GLU A 105 3.96 -4.89 -1.35
N THR A 106 4.18 -5.12 -0.05
CA THR A 106 4.87 -6.28 0.51
C THR A 106 4.42 -7.64 0.00
N PRO A 107 3.13 -8.00 -0.13
CA PRO A 107 2.73 -9.27 -0.77
C PRO A 107 3.23 -9.50 -2.20
N PHE A 108 3.69 -8.46 -2.89
CA PHE A 108 4.08 -8.53 -4.30
C PHE A 108 5.59 -8.53 -4.54
N ASN A 109 6.42 -8.45 -3.48
CA ASN A 109 7.85 -8.16 -3.62
C ASN A 109 8.79 -9.07 -2.79
N PHE A 110 8.32 -10.23 -2.36
CA PHE A 110 9.06 -11.02 -1.37
C PHE A 110 9.99 -12.13 -1.90
N SER A 111 9.91 -12.52 -3.17
CA SER A 111 10.96 -13.36 -3.75
C SER A 111 11.44 -12.82 -5.09
N ASP A 112 12.77 -12.82 -5.29
CA ASP A 112 13.39 -12.53 -6.58
C ASP A 112 12.85 -13.45 -7.70
N ASN A 113 12.37 -14.65 -7.32
CA ASN A 113 11.70 -15.63 -8.19
C ASN A 113 10.25 -15.26 -8.55
N LEU A 114 9.52 -14.59 -7.65
CA LEU A 114 8.17 -14.05 -7.86
C LEU A 114 8.18 -12.59 -8.33
N SER A 115 9.32 -12.13 -8.85
CA SER A 115 9.43 -10.84 -9.54
C SER A 115 8.69 -10.87 -10.89
N ILE A 116 7.38 -11.10 -10.87
CA ILE A 116 6.48 -10.87 -12.01
C ILE A 116 6.69 -9.44 -12.56
N TRP A 117 7.12 -8.54 -11.68
CA TRP A 117 7.46 -7.14 -11.94
C TRP A 117 8.84 -6.93 -12.60
N SER A 118 9.79 -7.88 -12.58
CA SER A 118 11.15 -7.60 -13.11
C SER A 118 11.22 -7.44 -14.64
N LYS A 119 10.20 -7.84 -15.38
CA LYS A 119 10.28 -7.90 -16.86
C LYS A 119 9.73 -6.68 -17.60
N ASN A 120 8.96 -5.79 -16.96
CA ASN A 120 8.42 -4.59 -17.63
C ASN A 120 8.25 -3.40 -16.68
N SER A 121 9.17 -2.44 -16.77
CA SER A 121 9.20 -1.24 -15.92
C SER A 121 7.93 -0.39 -16.01
N ASN A 122 7.26 -0.33 -17.18
CA ASN A 122 6.05 0.45 -17.35
C ASN A 122 4.85 -0.15 -16.60
N ILE A 123 4.77 -1.48 -16.55
CA ILE A 123 3.72 -2.19 -15.81
C ILE A 123 3.92 -1.99 -14.30
N ASN A 124 5.18 -2.01 -13.83
CA ASN A 124 5.51 -1.73 -12.43
C ASN A 124 5.08 -0.33 -12.03
N LEU A 125 5.37 0.68 -12.86
CA LEU A 125 5.01 2.06 -12.59
C LEU A 125 3.50 2.24 -12.45
N ALA A 126 2.72 1.67 -13.36
CA ALA A 126 1.26 1.74 -13.32
C ALA A 126 0.70 1.06 -12.06
N VAL A 127 1.25 -0.10 -11.68
CA VAL A 127 0.80 -0.79 -10.46
C VAL A 127 1.21 -0.05 -9.21
N LEU A 128 2.42 0.49 -9.15
CA LEU A 128 2.83 1.37 -8.07
C LEU A 128 1.80 2.50 -7.93
N LEU A 129 1.44 3.20 -9.01
CA LEU A 129 0.41 4.25 -8.95
C LEU A 129 -0.95 3.74 -8.44
N ILE A 130 -1.40 2.56 -8.85
CA ILE A 130 -2.64 1.95 -8.35
C ILE A 130 -2.58 1.68 -6.85
N LEU A 131 -1.44 1.20 -6.33
CA LEU A 131 -1.25 0.95 -4.90
C LEU A 131 -1.42 2.24 -4.06
N SER A 132 -1.21 3.42 -4.64
CA SER A 132 -1.50 4.69 -3.94
C SER A 132 -2.98 4.95 -3.68
N ILE A 133 -3.85 4.38 -4.51
CA ILE A 133 -5.29 4.65 -4.50
C ILE A 133 -6.02 3.67 -3.59
N ILE A 134 -5.53 2.43 -3.48
CA ILE A 134 -6.17 1.34 -2.74
C ILE A 134 -6.54 1.71 -1.28
N PRO A 135 -5.65 2.29 -0.45
CA PRO A 135 -5.98 2.68 0.93
C PRO A 135 -7.18 3.61 1.01
N SER A 136 -7.18 4.64 0.17
CA SER A 136 -8.22 5.65 0.14
C SER A 136 -9.54 5.07 -0.33
N SER A 137 -9.52 4.20 -1.35
CA SER A 137 -10.71 3.53 -1.87
C SER A 137 -11.36 2.62 -0.82
N LEU A 138 -10.55 1.86 -0.08
CA LEU A 138 -11.03 0.98 0.98
C LEU A 138 -11.59 1.77 2.16
N GLN A 139 -10.91 2.85 2.58
CA GLN A 139 -11.45 3.74 3.60
C GLN A 139 -12.77 4.40 3.17
N ALA A 140 -12.85 4.88 1.93
CA ALA A 140 -14.08 5.43 1.38
C ALA A 140 -15.20 4.37 1.37
N LEU A 141 -14.90 3.14 0.97
CA LEU A 141 -15.86 2.03 1.00
C LEU A 141 -16.34 1.74 2.43
N GLY A 142 -15.44 1.67 3.39
CA GLY A 142 -15.79 1.47 4.80
C GLY A 142 -16.70 2.58 5.34
N GLY A 143 -16.41 3.84 5.02
CA GLY A 143 -17.26 4.96 5.42
C GLY A 143 -18.62 4.94 4.75
N PHE A 144 -18.67 4.59 3.46
CA PHE A 144 -19.91 4.42 2.71
C PHE A 144 -20.82 3.35 3.33
N LEU A 145 -20.26 2.18 3.69
CA LEU A 145 -20.99 1.09 4.34
C LEU A 145 -21.62 1.52 5.67
N LYS A 146 -20.99 2.44 6.42
CA LYS A 146 -21.53 2.94 7.68
C LYS A 146 -22.68 3.92 7.51
N VAL A 147 -22.63 4.76 6.49
CA VAL A 147 -23.70 5.75 6.20
C VAL A 147 -24.92 5.09 5.57
N TRP A 148 -24.73 4.00 4.83
CA TRP A 148 -25.85 3.23 4.28
C TRP A 148 -26.68 2.56 5.38
N LYS A 149 -26.02 2.06 6.43
CA LYS A 149 -26.66 1.34 7.54
C LYS A 149 -27.52 2.25 8.40
#